data_AF-A0A4U9D830-F1
#
_entry.id   AF-A0A4U9D830-F1
#
_cell.length_a   1.000
_cell.length_b   1.000
_cell.length_c   1.000
_cell.angle_alpha   90.00
_cell.angle_beta   90.00
_cell.angle_gamma   90.00
#
_symmetry.space_group_name_H-M   'P 1'
#
loop_
_entity.id
_entity.type
_entity.pdbx_description
1 polymer ?
#
loop_
_entity_poly.entity_id
_entity_poly.type
_entity_poly.pdbx_seq_one_letter_code
_entity_poly.pdbx_strand_id
1 'polypeptide(L)'
;MNPYSYDVQALERQARAVRRHIIRLNANSPAGGHTGADLSQVELLTALYFRELNVSPEQIADPERDIYIQSKGHAVGCYYCVLAEAGFFPVEWLATYQHANSHLPGHPVRQKTPASS
;
A
#
# COMPACT_ATOMS: atom_id res chain seq x y z
N MET A 1 16.42 4.95 9.32
CA MET A 1 15.85 6.24 8.87
C MET A 1 15.04 5.99 7.60
N ASN A 2 13.88 6.65 7.42
CA ASN A 2 13.05 6.52 6.21
C ASN A 2 13.85 6.96 4.96
N PRO A 3 14.03 6.10 3.93
CA PRO A 3 14.88 6.43 2.78
C PRO A 3 14.22 7.38 1.77
N TYR A 4 12.90 7.60 1.84
CA TYR A 4 12.16 8.45 0.90
C TYR A 4 12.25 9.93 1.29
N SER A 5 11.95 10.25 2.56
CA SER A 5 12.02 11.61 3.11
C SER A 5 11.34 12.69 2.25
N TYR A 6 10.13 12.39 1.72
CA TYR A 6 9.43 13.27 0.79
C TYR A 6 8.99 14.60 1.44
N ASP A 7 9.13 15.70 0.69
CA ASP A 7 8.53 16.99 1.05
C ASP A 7 7.00 16.98 0.81
N VAL A 8 6.30 18.04 1.26
CA VAL A 8 4.84 18.14 1.13
C VAL A 8 4.38 18.02 -0.33
N GLN A 9 5.11 18.64 -1.27
CA GLN A 9 4.72 18.60 -2.69
C GLN A 9 4.89 17.20 -3.29
N ALA A 10 5.94 16.48 -2.91
CA ALA A 10 6.19 15.09 -3.29
C ALA A 10 5.11 14.17 -2.71
N LEU A 11 4.74 14.35 -1.43
CA LEU A 11 3.64 13.61 -0.82
C LEU A 11 2.31 13.84 -1.54
N GLU A 12 2.00 15.07 -1.98
CA GLU A 12 0.78 15.30 -2.75
C GLU A 12 0.80 14.60 -4.12
N ARG A 13 1.95 14.61 -4.82
CA ARG A 13 2.11 13.87 -6.09
C ARG A 13 1.93 12.38 -5.87
N GLN A 14 2.52 11.85 -4.80
CA GLN A 14 2.44 10.45 -4.42
C GLN A 14 1.00 10.04 -4.08
N ALA A 15 0.32 10.83 -3.27
CA ALA A 15 -1.10 10.63 -2.95
C ALA A 15 -1.97 10.64 -4.21
N ARG A 16 -1.68 11.49 -5.20
CA ARG A 16 -2.40 11.48 -6.50
C ARG A 16 -2.15 10.19 -7.28
N ALA A 17 -0.92 9.66 -7.27
CA ALA A 17 -0.61 8.37 -7.88
C ALA A 17 -1.37 7.22 -7.20
N VAL A 18 -1.30 7.15 -5.87
CA VAL A 18 -2.02 6.15 -5.06
C VAL A 18 -3.53 6.17 -5.33
N ARG A 19 -4.18 7.35 -5.41
CA ARG A 19 -5.61 7.44 -5.76
C ARG A 19 -5.90 6.84 -7.14
N ARG A 20 -5.06 7.10 -8.15
CA ARG A 20 -5.24 6.49 -9.49
C ARG A 20 -5.11 4.97 -9.43
N HIS A 21 -4.18 4.45 -8.63
CA HIS A 21 -4.02 3.01 -8.43
C HIS A 21 -5.24 2.40 -7.75
N ILE A 22 -5.79 3.03 -6.70
CA ILE A 22 -7.00 2.55 -6.02
C ILE A 22 -8.18 2.42 -6.98
N ILE A 23 -8.44 3.45 -7.80
CA ILE A 23 -9.55 3.41 -8.76
C ILE A 23 -9.38 2.26 -9.76
N ARG A 24 -8.18 2.08 -10.32
CA ARG A 24 -7.89 1.01 -11.28
C ARG A 24 -7.95 -0.38 -10.62
N LEU A 25 -7.35 -0.52 -9.44
CA LEU A 25 -7.30 -1.76 -8.67
C LEU A 25 -8.72 -2.24 -8.33
N ASN A 26 -9.58 -1.35 -7.83
CA ASN A 26 -10.96 -1.71 -7.48
C ASN A 26 -11.82 -1.96 -8.72
N ALA A 27 -11.63 -1.21 -9.82
CA ALA A 27 -12.39 -1.41 -11.06
C ALA A 27 -12.04 -2.73 -11.79
N ASN A 28 -10.80 -3.19 -11.68
CA ASN A 28 -10.32 -4.42 -12.33
C ASN A 28 -10.44 -5.67 -11.44
N SER A 29 -10.95 -5.51 -10.21
CA SER A 29 -11.12 -6.58 -9.25
C SER A 29 -12.36 -7.42 -9.56
N PRO A 30 -12.29 -8.76 -9.58
CA PRO A 30 -13.44 -9.63 -9.83
C PRO A 30 -14.51 -9.59 -8.73
N ALA A 31 -14.17 -9.17 -7.51
CA ALA A 31 -15.10 -9.01 -6.40
C ALA A 31 -15.25 -7.54 -5.95
N GLY A 32 -14.78 -6.60 -6.77
CA GLY A 32 -14.80 -5.18 -6.47
C GLY A 32 -13.80 -4.78 -5.38
N GLY A 33 -14.08 -3.67 -4.70
CA GLY A 33 -13.23 -3.16 -3.62
C GLY A 33 -13.93 -2.07 -2.82
N HIS A 34 -13.29 -1.60 -1.76
CA HIS A 34 -13.88 -0.64 -0.83
C HIS A 34 -13.41 0.79 -1.13
N THR A 35 -13.71 1.29 -2.33
CA THR A 35 -13.16 2.55 -2.86
C THR A 35 -13.25 3.74 -1.90
N GLY A 36 -14.40 3.98 -1.28
CA GLY A 36 -14.52 5.09 -0.32
C GLY A 36 -13.64 4.90 0.91
N ALA A 37 -13.51 3.66 1.38
CA ALA A 37 -12.69 3.32 2.53
C ALA A 37 -11.19 3.37 2.23
N ASP A 38 -10.79 3.01 1.00
CA ASP A 38 -9.42 3.11 0.51
C ASP A 38 -9.01 4.58 0.33
N LEU A 39 -9.86 5.39 -0.32
CA LEU A 39 -9.58 6.80 -0.58
C LEU A 39 -9.50 7.63 0.70
N SER A 40 -10.18 7.24 1.79
CA SER A 40 -10.24 8.02 3.04
C SER A 40 -8.93 8.04 3.85
N GLN A 41 -7.92 7.25 3.48
CA GLN A 41 -6.67 7.09 4.24
C GLN A 41 -5.41 7.32 3.39
N VAL A 42 -5.56 7.81 2.16
CA VAL A 42 -4.44 7.95 1.21
C VAL A 42 -3.38 8.89 1.76
N GLU A 43 -3.76 10.06 2.25
CA GLU A 43 -2.83 11.07 2.76
C GLU A 43 -2.08 10.55 3.98
N LEU A 44 -2.79 9.87 4.89
CA LEU A 44 -2.21 9.27 6.09
C LEU A 44 -1.17 8.22 5.72
N LEU A 45 -1.53 7.23 4.90
CA LEU A 45 -0.59 6.17 4.52
C LEU A 45 0.57 6.68 3.68
N THR A 46 0.33 7.67 2.82
CA THR A 46 1.40 8.30 2.02
C THR A 46 2.38 9.04 2.94
N ALA A 47 1.91 9.83 3.90
CA ALA A 47 2.79 10.51 4.86
C ALA A 47 3.58 9.51 5.71
N LEU A 48 2.92 8.46 6.20
CA LEU A 48 3.57 7.41 6.98
C LEU A 48 4.68 6.72 6.20
N TYR A 49 4.40 6.18 5.01
CA TYR A 49 5.39 5.37 4.28
C TYR A 49 6.50 6.18 3.62
N PHE A 50 6.20 7.38 3.11
CA PHE A 50 7.17 8.17 2.34
C PHE A 50 7.86 9.27 3.16
N ARG A 51 7.58 9.38 4.47
CA ARG A 51 8.23 10.38 5.32
C ARG A 51 8.44 9.95 6.77
N GLU A 52 7.42 9.45 7.46
CA GLU A 52 7.50 9.27 8.92
C GLU A 52 8.10 7.92 9.35
N LEU A 53 7.63 6.81 8.77
CA LEU A 53 8.00 5.47 9.22
C LEU A 53 9.42 5.10 8.81
N ASN A 54 10.21 4.60 9.74
CA ASN A 54 11.47 3.92 9.47
C ASN A 54 11.22 2.53 8.85
N VAL A 55 10.84 2.49 7.57
CA VAL A 55 10.54 1.25 6.85
C VAL A 55 10.92 1.35 5.37
N SER A 56 11.44 0.25 4.81
CA SER A 56 11.79 0.12 3.40
C SER A 56 11.82 -1.36 2.98
N PRO A 57 11.75 -1.67 1.67
CA PRO A 57 11.90 -3.04 1.18
C PRO A 57 13.21 -3.69 1.63
N GLU A 58 14.30 -2.93 1.67
CA GLU A 58 15.64 -3.40 2.03
C GLU A 58 15.78 -3.69 3.53
N GLN A 59 14.92 -3.10 4.36
CA GLN A 59 14.98 -3.18 5.83
C GLN A 59 13.82 -3.98 6.44
N ILE A 60 13.12 -4.79 5.64
CA ILE A 60 11.96 -5.56 6.13
C ILE A 60 12.31 -6.56 7.25
N ALA A 61 13.58 -6.98 7.35
CA ALA A 61 14.08 -7.87 8.39
C ALA A 61 14.64 -7.13 9.61
N ASP A 62 14.75 -5.80 9.56
CA ASP A 62 15.28 -4.99 10.65
C ASP A 62 14.30 -5.01 11.85
N PRO A 63 14.73 -5.46 13.04
CA PRO A 63 13.88 -5.47 14.24
C PRO A 63 13.52 -4.06 14.73
N GLU A 64 14.30 -3.04 14.39
CA GLU A 64 14.09 -1.65 14.80
C GLU A 64 13.24 -0.86 13.77
N ARG A 65 12.72 -1.52 12.73
CA ARG A 65 11.82 -0.88 11.76
C ARG A 65 10.48 -0.55 12.41
N ASP A 66 9.86 0.52 11.95
CA ASP A 66 8.49 0.80 12.35
C ASP A 66 7.52 -0.20 11.72
N ILE A 67 6.53 -0.62 12.50
CA ILE A 67 5.51 -1.59 12.09
C ILE A 67 4.17 -0.88 11.93
N TYR A 68 3.64 -0.89 10.72
CA TYR A 68 2.28 -0.47 10.44
C TYR A 68 1.32 -1.67 10.48
N ILE A 69 0.18 -1.51 11.16
CA ILE A 69 -0.87 -2.53 11.24
C ILE A 69 -2.17 -1.97 10.67
N GLN A 70 -2.62 -2.52 9.53
CA GLN A 70 -3.89 -2.16 8.89
C GLN A 70 -5.06 -2.85 9.62
N SER A 71 -5.55 -2.24 10.71
CA SER A 71 -6.73 -2.75 11.43
C SER A 71 -8.02 -2.66 10.61
N LYS A 72 -8.13 -1.65 9.73
CA LYS A 72 -9.22 -1.50 8.76
C LYS A 72 -8.97 -2.39 7.55
N GLY A 73 -9.08 -3.70 7.75
CA GLY A 73 -8.72 -4.72 6.75
C GLY A 73 -9.50 -4.64 5.43
N HIS A 74 -10.72 -4.10 5.45
CA HIS A 74 -11.49 -3.86 4.22
C HIS A 74 -10.92 -2.74 3.34
N ALA A 75 -10.11 -1.84 3.89
CA ALA A 75 -9.45 -0.76 3.16
C ALA A 75 -8.02 -1.12 2.73
N VAL A 76 -7.78 -2.41 2.46
CA VAL A 76 -6.44 -2.91 2.09
C VAL A 76 -5.99 -2.47 0.70
N GLY A 77 -6.91 -2.07 -0.18
CA GLY A 77 -6.57 -1.62 -1.54
C GLY A 77 -5.62 -0.43 -1.51
N CYS A 78 -5.87 0.55 -0.63
CA CYS A 78 -4.95 1.67 -0.43
C CYS A 78 -3.60 1.22 0.10
N TYR A 79 -3.59 0.27 1.04
CA TYR A 79 -2.37 -0.24 1.64
C TYR A 79 -1.47 -0.90 0.59
N TYR A 80 -2.03 -1.76 -0.26
CA TYR A 80 -1.28 -2.37 -1.36
C TYR A 80 -0.77 -1.34 -2.37
N CYS A 81 -1.56 -0.33 -2.71
CA CYS A 81 -1.12 0.73 -3.62
C CYS A 81 0.09 1.49 -3.06
N VAL A 82 0.10 1.79 -1.76
CA VAL A 82 1.22 2.48 -1.09
C VAL A 82 2.46 1.58 -1.04
N LEU A 83 2.31 0.30 -0.70
CA LEU A 83 3.43 -0.65 -0.68
C LEU A 83 4.06 -0.85 -2.06
N ALA A 84 3.24 -0.93 -3.11
CA ALA A 84 3.72 -1.05 -4.49
C ALA A 84 4.54 0.18 -4.91
N GLU A 85 4.03 1.38 -4.63
CA GLU A 85 4.71 2.64 -4.88
C GLU A 85 5.99 2.81 -4.04
N ALA A 86 6.01 2.25 -2.83
CA ALA A 86 7.20 2.16 -1.98
C ALA A 86 8.09 0.96 -2.33
N GLY A 87 7.90 0.31 -3.49
CA GLY A 87 8.81 -0.72 -4.00
C GLY A 87 8.84 -2.04 -3.24
N PHE A 88 7.89 -2.31 -2.34
CA PHE A 88 7.82 -3.59 -1.62
C PHE A 88 7.46 -4.76 -2.54
N PHE A 89 6.81 -4.47 -3.66
CA PHE A 89 6.54 -5.40 -4.75
C PHE A 89 6.22 -4.62 -6.04
N PRO A 90 6.25 -5.26 -7.22
CA PRO A 90 6.00 -4.59 -8.50
C PRO A 90 4.58 -4.02 -8.60
N VAL A 91 4.44 -2.82 -9.16
CA VAL A 91 3.15 -2.12 -9.36
C VAL A 91 2.19 -2.94 -10.24
N GLU A 92 2.72 -3.77 -11.13
CA GLU A 92 1.96 -4.66 -12.01
C GLU A 92 1.11 -5.67 -11.23
N TRP A 93 1.52 -6.04 -10.01
CA TRP A 93 0.73 -6.94 -9.16
C TRP A 93 -0.62 -6.36 -8.78
N LEU A 94 -0.77 -5.03 -8.75
CA LEU A 94 -2.04 -4.37 -8.45
C LEU A 94 -3.15 -4.77 -9.43
N ALA A 95 -2.80 -5.10 -10.68
CA ALA A 95 -3.77 -5.55 -11.69
C ALA A 95 -4.33 -6.95 -11.39
N THR A 96 -3.64 -7.74 -10.56
CA THR A 96 -4.09 -9.09 -10.17
C THR A 96 -4.84 -9.08 -8.84
N TYR A 97 -5.14 -7.92 -8.24
CA TYR A 97 -5.86 -7.84 -6.96
C TYR A 97 -7.15 -8.68 -6.96
N GLN A 98 -7.31 -9.55 -5.96
CA GLN A 98 -8.42 -10.49 -5.81
C GLN A 98 -8.60 -11.54 -6.94
N HIS A 99 -7.73 -11.58 -7.95
CA HIS A 99 -7.73 -12.67 -8.93
C HIS A 99 -7.26 -13.99 -8.30
N ALA A 100 -7.67 -15.11 -8.90
CA ALA A 100 -7.17 -16.42 -8.51
C ALA A 100 -5.63 -16.46 -8.59
N ASN A 101 -4.98 -17.09 -7.60
CA ASN A 101 -3.52 -17.16 -7.45
C ASN A 101 -2.78 -15.82 -7.26
N SER A 102 -3.51 -14.73 -7.00
CA SER A 102 -2.91 -13.44 -6.69
C SER A 102 -2.17 -13.41 -5.35
N HIS A 103 -1.08 -12.64 -5.31
CA HIS A 103 -0.37 -12.25 -4.09
C HIS A 103 -1.11 -11.17 -3.28
N LEU A 104 -2.18 -10.59 -3.84
CA LEU A 104 -2.95 -9.50 -3.25
C LEU A 104 -4.40 -9.94 -2.97
N PRO A 105 -4.66 -10.66 -1.86
CA PRO A 105 -6.01 -11.04 -1.45
C PRO A 105 -6.83 -9.84 -0.97
N GLY A 106 -8.16 -9.97 -0.98
CA GLY A 106 -9.10 -8.90 -0.58
C GLY A 106 -9.01 -8.45 0.88
N HIS A 107 -8.27 -9.19 1.71
CA HIS A 107 -7.85 -8.82 3.06
C HIS A 107 -6.35 -9.09 3.19
N PRO A 108 -5.59 -8.32 4.00
CA PRO A 108 -4.14 -8.55 4.15
C PRO A 108 -3.86 -9.96 4.69
N VAL A 109 -2.99 -10.71 4.01
CA VAL A 109 -2.52 -12.02 4.48
C VAL A 109 -1.00 -12.01 4.52
N ARG A 110 -0.45 -12.13 5.73
CA ARG A 110 0.99 -12.14 6.04
C ARG A 110 1.85 -12.98 5.09
N GLN A 111 1.35 -14.16 4.72
CA GLN A 111 2.07 -15.13 3.90
C GLN A 111 2.10 -14.79 2.41
N LYS A 112 1.23 -13.88 1.94
CA LYS A 112 1.05 -13.60 0.51
C LYS A 112 1.57 -12.23 0.09
N THR A 113 1.54 -11.24 0.99
CA THR A 113 1.95 -9.88 0.68
C THR A 113 3.24 -9.52 1.42
N PRO A 114 4.36 -9.26 0.71
CA PRO A 114 5.56 -8.70 1.32
C PRO A 114 5.19 -7.43 2.09
N ALA A 115 5.72 -7.28 3.31
CA ALA A 115 5.42 -6.18 4.27
C ALA A 115 4.10 -6.24 5.03
N SER A 116 3.29 -7.30 4.88
CA SER A 116 2.23 -7.56 5.85
C SER A 116 2.80 -8.25 7.09
N SER A 117 2.55 -7.67 8.27
CA SER A 117 2.98 -8.21 9.58
C SER A 117 2.06 -9.32 10.06
#